data_AF-A0A2E6CKG4-F1
#
_entry.id   AF-A0A2E6CKG4-F1
#
_cell.length_a   1.000
_cell.length_b   1.000
_cell.length_c   1.000
_cell.angle_alpha   90.00
_cell.angle_beta   90.00
_cell.angle_gamma   90.00
#
_symmetry.space_group_name_H-M   'P 1'
#
loop_
_entity.id
_entity.type
_entity.pdbx_description
1 polymer ?
#
loop_
_entity_poly.entity_id
_entity_poly.type
_entity_poly.pdbx_seq_one_letter_code
_entity_poly.pdbx_strand_id
1 'polypeptide(L)'
;MSNLPSERLPLGPGDSGKVIEDLHRLLESANFPTPTEKSTFTKETAGALRDFQESRHLETTGICDLTTWYALIEAGYLLGDRLLYLQSPMLRGDDIAELQKRLGTIGFDSGQVDGIFGENTEKAVREFQRNAGLPVDAIFGPDSLQMLNRLGDIGPGHPVAAVREHESLLTRNTNLNNKKVVLGEVGGLGSIVNEFSRELISRNLHVEMISHYDEHEHAELSNSLDVDLYFGITSSSDYLRSISYFSNQRYISPGGASLANALYEQFLPILGTSIETVGRANQVLRETRMPAIVLCIGPTSDLVAHGPVLAVIAADVIVSWLTEPYVEE
;
A
#
# COMPACT_ATOMS: atom_id res chain seq x y z
N MET A 1 -22.67 -11.42 4.32
CA MET A 1 -22.17 -10.68 5.50
C MET A 1 -22.13 -11.63 6.69
N SER A 2 -21.11 -12.49 6.74
CA SER A 2 -20.79 -13.28 7.93
C SER A 2 -20.15 -12.36 8.96
N ASN A 3 -20.61 -12.43 10.21
CA ASN A 3 -20.13 -11.63 11.35
C ASN A 3 -18.62 -11.42 11.31
N LEU A 4 -18.18 -10.16 11.28
CA LEU A 4 -16.76 -9.82 11.44
C LEU A 4 -16.29 -10.33 12.81
N PRO A 5 -15.12 -10.98 12.91
CA PRO A 5 -14.50 -11.32 14.18
C PRO A 5 -13.83 -10.12 14.86
N SER A 6 -14.18 -8.88 14.50
CA SER A 6 -13.51 -7.66 14.99
C SER A 6 -13.48 -7.55 16.52
N GLU A 7 -14.44 -8.14 17.24
CA GLU A 7 -14.46 -8.18 18.71
C GLU A 7 -13.40 -9.13 19.32
N ARG A 8 -12.76 -9.99 18.52
CA ARG A 8 -11.80 -11.01 18.98
C ARG A 8 -10.40 -10.88 18.37
N LEU A 9 -10.17 -9.87 17.53
CA LEU A 9 -8.85 -9.60 16.98
C LEU A 9 -8.05 -8.69 17.95
N PRO A 10 -6.71 -8.84 18.03
CA PRO A 10 -5.87 -9.77 17.29
C PRO A 10 -5.89 -11.21 17.85
N LEU A 11 -5.73 -12.22 16.99
CA LEU A 11 -5.60 -13.62 17.37
C LEU A 11 -4.13 -14.03 17.47
N GLY A 12 -3.76 -14.66 18.58
CA GLY A 12 -2.40 -15.08 18.87
C GLY A 12 -2.30 -16.34 19.75
N PRO A 13 -1.10 -16.64 20.27
CA PRO A 13 -0.87 -17.82 21.09
C PRO A 13 -1.82 -17.90 22.29
N GLY A 14 -2.52 -19.04 22.43
CA GLY A 14 -3.49 -19.28 23.50
C GLY A 14 -4.95 -19.16 23.07
N ASP A 15 -5.22 -18.58 21.89
CA ASP A 15 -6.57 -18.50 21.35
C ASP A 15 -7.06 -19.85 20.81
N SER A 16 -8.37 -20.08 20.89
CA SER A 16 -9.00 -21.32 20.45
C SER A 16 -10.48 -21.15 20.08
N GLY A 17 -11.04 -22.20 19.47
CA GLY A 17 -12.42 -22.31 19.05
C GLY A 17 -12.65 -21.96 17.57
N LYS A 18 -13.93 -21.72 17.23
CA LYS A 18 -14.39 -21.56 15.84
C LYS A 18 -13.66 -20.46 15.06
N VAL A 19 -13.24 -19.38 15.72
CA VAL A 19 -12.51 -18.29 15.05
C VAL A 19 -11.14 -18.75 14.52
N ILE A 20 -10.49 -19.70 15.21
CA ILE A 20 -9.24 -20.31 14.76
C ILE A 20 -9.50 -21.32 13.63
N GLU A 21 -10.61 -22.04 13.67
CA GLU A 21 -11.01 -22.91 12.56
C GLU A 21 -11.26 -22.12 11.27
N ASP A 22 -11.91 -20.95 11.39
CA ASP A 22 -12.14 -20.04 10.28
C ASP A 22 -10.81 -19.43 9.78
N LEU A 23 -9.90 -19.06 10.70
CA LEU A 23 -8.53 -18.63 10.36
C LEU A 23 -7.78 -19.69 9.56
N HIS A 24 -7.80 -20.95 10.01
CA HIS A 24 -7.13 -22.05 9.33
C HIS A 24 -7.74 -22.33 7.96
N ARG A 25 -9.08 -22.24 7.82
CA ARG A 25 -9.74 -22.36 6.51
C ARG A 25 -9.28 -21.27 5.54
N LEU A 26 -9.13 -20.03 6.03
CA LEU A 26 -8.63 -18.93 5.22
C LEU A 26 -7.16 -19.15 4.80
N LEU A 27 -6.29 -19.56 5.72
CA LEU A 27 -4.90 -19.92 5.42
C LEU A 27 -4.80 -21.03 4.38
N GLU A 28 -5.60 -22.09 4.53
CA GLU A 28 -5.67 -23.19 3.55
C GLU A 28 -6.13 -22.70 2.18
N SER A 29 -7.15 -21.82 2.11
CA SER A 29 -7.61 -21.23 0.84
C SER A 29 -6.57 -20.33 0.19
N ALA A 30 -5.69 -19.74 1.00
CA ALA A 30 -4.53 -18.97 0.54
C ALA A 30 -3.30 -19.86 0.27
N ASN A 31 -3.43 -21.19 0.34
CA ASN A 31 -2.39 -22.20 0.14
C ASN A 31 -1.25 -22.20 1.19
N PHE A 32 -1.54 -21.78 2.42
CA PHE A 32 -0.59 -21.86 3.53
C PHE A 32 -0.88 -23.08 4.42
N PRO A 33 0.18 -23.79 4.88
CA PRO A 33 0.02 -24.98 5.69
C PRO A 33 -0.59 -24.63 7.05
N THR A 34 -1.48 -25.48 7.55
CA THR A 34 -2.10 -25.31 8.87
C THR A 34 -1.94 -26.59 9.70
N PRO A 35 -1.92 -26.49 11.04
CA PRO A 35 -1.76 -27.67 11.90
C PRO A 35 -2.92 -28.67 11.75
N THR A 36 -2.71 -29.91 12.20
CA THR A 36 -3.75 -30.95 12.24
C THR A 36 -4.88 -30.57 13.20
N GLU A 37 -4.55 -29.96 14.35
CA GLU A 37 -5.53 -29.45 15.30
C GLU A 37 -6.05 -28.09 14.81
N LYS A 38 -7.32 -28.05 14.37
CA LYS A 38 -7.90 -26.87 13.70
C LYS A 38 -8.48 -25.82 14.63
N SER A 39 -8.65 -26.15 15.91
CA SER A 39 -9.36 -25.31 16.87
C SER A 39 -8.44 -24.53 17.81
N THR A 40 -7.12 -24.61 17.65
CA THR A 40 -6.15 -23.99 18.57
C THR A 40 -5.07 -23.23 17.81
N PHE A 41 -4.69 -22.07 18.33
CA PHE A 41 -3.61 -21.28 17.77
C PHE A 41 -2.27 -21.84 18.23
N THR A 42 -1.57 -22.53 17.34
CA THR A 42 -0.29 -23.19 17.63
C THR A 42 0.92 -22.41 17.11
N LYS A 43 2.14 -22.89 17.40
CA LYS A 43 3.36 -22.31 16.83
C LYS A 43 3.41 -22.45 15.30
N GLU A 44 2.86 -23.54 14.77
CA GLU A 44 2.71 -23.78 13.34
C GLU A 44 1.73 -22.77 12.72
N THR A 45 0.65 -22.43 13.43
CA THR A 45 -0.28 -21.36 12.99
C THR A 45 0.45 -20.01 12.91
N ALA A 46 1.23 -19.68 13.93
CA ALA A 46 2.06 -18.46 13.91
C ALA A 46 3.08 -18.48 12.76
N GLY A 47 3.68 -19.64 12.47
CA GLY A 47 4.59 -19.82 11.34
C GLY A 47 3.90 -19.54 10.01
N ALA A 48 2.76 -20.18 9.76
CA ALA A 48 1.97 -19.99 8.55
C ALA A 48 1.50 -18.54 8.36
N LEU A 49 1.16 -17.85 9.46
CA LEU A 49 0.82 -16.43 9.42
C LEU A 49 2.02 -15.56 9.04
N ARG A 50 3.23 -15.86 9.53
CA ARG A 50 4.44 -15.14 9.11
C ARG A 50 4.70 -15.33 7.63
N ASP A 51 4.64 -16.57 7.15
CA ASP A 51 4.83 -16.88 5.73
C ASP A 51 3.78 -16.15 4.87
N PHE A 52 2.52 -16.12 5.32
CA PHE A 52 1.46 -15.38 4.65
C PHE A 52 1.72 -13.87 4.65
N GLN A 53 2.00 -13.28 5.81
CA GLN A 53 2.29 -11.85 5.97
C GLN A 53 3.46 -11.42 5.10
N GLU A 54 4.56 -12.19 5.12
CA GLU A 54 5.72 -11.97 4.28
C GLU A 54 5.35 -12.03 2.79
N SER A 55 4.60 -13.07 2.37
CA SER A 55 4.15 -13.19 0.97
C SER A 55 3.27 -12.01 0.52
N ARG A 56 2.59 -11.34 1.45
CA ARG A 56 1.69 -10.21 1.21
C ARG A 56 2.35 -8.86 1.46
N HIS A 57 3.64 -8.84 1.81
CA HIS A 57 4.38 -7.63 2.16
C HIS A 57 3.70 -6.86 3.31
N LEU A 58 3.15 -7.59 4.28
CA LEU A 58 2.61 -7.06 5.53
C LEU A 58 3.68 -7.15 6.62
N GLU A 59 3.40 -6.57 7.78
CA GLU A 59 4.27 -6.74 8.95
C GLU A 59 4.24 -8.20 9.46
N THR A 60 5.41 -8.83 9.50
CA THR A 60 5.59 -10.27 9.80
C THR A 60 5.54 -10.56 11.31
N THR A 61 4.40 -10.28 11.95
CA THR A 61 4.21 -10.46 13.40
C THR A 61 3.94 -11.92 13.79
N GLY A 62 3.36 -12.71 12.89
CA GLY A 62 2.83 -14.04 13.17
C GLY A 62 1.56 -14.05 14.02
N ILE A 63 0.92 -12.88 14.16
CA ILE A 63 -0.36 -12.68 14.85
C ILE A 63 -1.39 -12.30 13.79
N CYS A 64 -2.63 -12.78 13.91
CA CYS A 64 -3.70 -12.40 12.99
C CYS A 64 -4.43 -11.17 13.53
N ASP A 65 -3.98 -9.98 13.15
CA ASP A 65 -4.67 -8.72 13.39
C ASP A 65 -5.75 -8.44 12.31
N LEU A 66 -6.37 -7.27 12.38
CA LEU A 66 -7.42 -6.88 11.43
C LEU A 66 -6.89 -6.81 9.99
N THR A 67 -5.70 -6.27 9.80
CA THR A 67 -5.02 -6.17 8.49
C THR A 67 -4.77 -7.55 7.90
N THR A 68 -4.19 -8.46 8.68
CA THR A 68 -3.91 -9.84 8.26
C THR A 68 -5.20 -10.61 7.96
N TRP A 69 -6.24 -10.43 8.78
CA TRP A 69 -7.53 -11.08 8.58
C TRP A 69 -8.20 -10.66 7.26
N TYR A 70 -8.22 -9.37 6.94
CA TYR A 70 -8.76 -8.90 5.67
C TYR A 70 -7.92 -9.36 4.48
N ALA A 71 -6.59 -9.32 4.58
CA ALA A 71 -5.72 -9.84 3.54
C ALA A 71 -5.99 -11.32 3.23
N LEU A 72 -6.27 -12.12 4.26
CA LEU A 72 -6.66 -13.53 4.12
C LEU A 72 -8.00 -13.71 3.41
N ILE A 73 -9.00 -12.89 3.73
CA ILE A 73 -10.29 -12.88 3.00
C ILE A 73 -10.07 -12.50 1.54
N GLU A 74 -9.31 -11.45 1.29
CA GLU A 74 -9.03 -10.92 -0.05
C GLU A 74 -8.28 -11.94 -0.92
N ALA A 75 -7.39 -12.74 -0.31
CA ALA A 75 -6.66 -13.83 -0.96
C ALA A 75 -7.58 -14.95 -1.48
N GLY A 76 -8.78 -15.10 -0.90
CA GLY A 76 -9.72 -16.15 -1.27
C GLY A 76 -10.57 -15.87 -2.51
N TYR A 77 -10.49 -14.67 -3.08
CA TYR A 77 -11.25 -14.32 -4.29
C TYR A 77 -10.41 -14.51 -5.55
N LEU A 78 -10.92 -15.32 -6.49
CA LEU A 78 -10.34 -15.50 -7.82
C LEU A 78 -11.14 -14.70 -8.85
N LEU A 79 -10.44 -14.23 -9.89
CA LEU A 79 -11.06 -13.47 -10.97
C LEU A 79 -12.11 -14.33 -11.69
N GLY A 80 -13.38 -13.94 -11.54
CA GLY A 80 -14.55 -14.66 -12.06
C GLY A 80 -15.49 -15.22 -10.99
N ASP A 81 -15.10 -15.23 -9.72
CA ASP A 81 -15.93 -15.73 -8.62
C ASP A 81 -17.15 -14.85 -8.34
N ARG A 82 -17.06 -13.56 -8.66
CA ARG A 82 -18.11 -12.55 -8.43
C ARG A 82 -18.08 -11.46 -9.50
N LEU A 83 -19.19 -10.72 -9.59
CA LEU A 83 -19.27 -9.50 -10.41
C LEU A 83 -18.48 -8.38 -9.75
N LEU A 84 -17.60 -7.72 -10.52
CA LEU A 84 -16.81 -6.59 -10.04
C LEU A 84 -17.37 -5.29 -10.61
N TYR A 85 -17.73 -4.34 -9.74
CA TYR A 85 -18.30 -3.06 -10.09
C TYR A 85 -18.06 -2.06 -8.95
N LEU A 86 -18.14 -0.76 -9.27
CA LEU A 86 -17.98 0.30 -8.28
C LEU A 86 -19.17 0.32 -7.34
N GLN A 87 -18.92 0.24 -6.03
CA GLN A 87 -19.92 0.35 -4.97
C GLN A 87 -19.32 0.93 -3.69
N SER A 88 -20.16 1.17 -2.68
CA SER A 88 -19.76 1.68 -1.37
C SER A 88 -20.19 0.69 -0.27
N PRO A 89 -19.25 0.15 0.54
CA PRO A 89 -17.80 0.29 0.42
C PRO A 89 -17.26 -0.38 -0.87
N MET A 90 -16.12 0.09 -1.36
CA MET A 90 -15.48 -0.46 -2.57
C MET A 90 -15.15 -1.94 -2.38
N LEU A 91 -15.31 -2.72 -3.46
CA LEU A 91 -14.87 -4.11 -3.46
C LEU A 91 -13.34 -4.18 -3.35
N ARG A 92 -12.86 -5.19 -2.62
CA ARG A 92 -11.44 -5.47 -2.43
C ARG A 92 -11.16 -6.96 -2.58
N GLY A 93 -10.02 -7.32 -3.16
CA GLY A 93 -9.63 -8.72 -3.35
C GLY A 93 -8.52 -8.94 -4.37
N ASP A 94 -7.96 -10.14 -4.34
CA ASP A 94 -6.97 -10.59 -5.32
C ASP A 94 -7.56 -10.70 -6.74
N ASP A 95 -8.86 -10.99 -6.84
CA ASP A 95 -9.60 -10.96 -8.09
C ASP A 95 -9.54 -9.59 -8.79
N ILE A 96 -9.62 -8.51 -8.02
CA ILE A 96 -9.51 -7.14 -8.54
C ILE A 96 -8.08 -6.80 -8.89
N ALA A 97 -7.10 -7.20 -8.06
CA ALA A 97 -5.69 -6.98 -8.36
C ALA A 97 -5.31 -7.69 -9.67
N GLU A 98 -5.81 -8.90 -9.90
CA GLU A 98 -5.61 -9.62 -11.15
C GLU A 98 -6.30 -8.92 -12.32
N LEU A 99 -7.54 -8.42 -12.15
CA LEU A 99 -8.21 -7.61 -13.17
C LEU A 99 -7.39 -6.36 -13.54
N GLN A 100 -6.97 -5.57 -12.55
CA GLN A 100 -6.20 -4.34 -12.74
C GLN A 100 -4.88 -4.62 -13.46
N LYS A 101 -4.14 -5.65 -13.03
CA LYS A 101 -2.91 -6.08 -13.69
C LYS A 101 -3.15 -6.41 -15.16
N ARG A 102 -4.14 -7.25 -15.45
CA ARG A 102 -4.42 -7.70 -16.83
C ARG A 102 -4.91 -6.57 -17.72
N LEU A 103 -5.77 -5.69 -17.21
CA LEU A 103 -6.19 -4.47 -17.91
C LEU A 103 -4.99 -3.57 -18.21
N GLY A 104 -4.11 -3.36 -17.23
CA GLY A 104 -2.87 -2.61 -17.39
C GLY A 104 -1.95 -3.21 -18.46
N THR A 105 -1.75 -4.53 -18.47
CA THR A 105 -0.90 -5.22 -19.46
C THR A 105 -1.41 -5.04 -20.89
N ILE A 106 -2.73 -4.93 -21.08
CA ILE A 106 -3.33 -4.72 -22.41
C ILE A 106 -3.62 -3.24 -22.73
N GLY A 107 -3.12 -2.31 -21.91
CA GLY A 107 -3.11 -0.88 -22.20
C GLY A 107 -4.24 -0.05 -21.58
N PHE A 108 -5.08 -0.61 -20.70
CA PHE A 108 -6.10 0.15 -19.98
C PHE A 108 -5.59 0.57 -18.59
N ASP A 109 -5.60 1.87 -18.32
CA ASP A 109 -5.12 2.41 -17.03
C ASP A 109 -6.16 2.27 -15.93
N SER A 110 -6.03 1.23 -15.11
CA SER A 110 -6.86 1.03 -13.91
C SER A 110 -6.31 1.73 -12.65
N GLY A 111 -5.24 2.53 -12.77
CA GLY A 111 -4.45 2.98 -11.63
C GLY A 111 -3.55 1.88 -11.07
N GLN A 112 -3.00 2.12 -9.88
CA GLN A 112 -2.12 1.16 -9.20
C GLN A 112 -2.83 -0.20 -9.04
N VAL A 113 -2.07 -1.30 -9.04
CA VAL A 113 -2.63 -2.64 -8.79
C VAL A 113 -2.81 -2.82 -7.28
N ASP A 114 -3.75 -2.08 -6.73
CA ASP A 114 -4.08 -2.02 -5.29
C ASP A 114 -5.13 -3.07 -4.89
N GLY A 115 -5.77 -3.77 -5.83
CA GLY A 115 -6.84 -4.71 -5.54
C GLY A 115 -8.11 -4.07 -5.00
N ILE A 116 -8.33 -2.77 -5.25
CA ILE A 116 -9.50 -2.00 -4.85
C ILE A 116 -10.27 -1.59 -6.11
N PHE A 117 -11.57 -1.93 -6.18
CA PHE A 117 -12.40 -1.53 -7.32
C PHE A 117 -12.89 -0.09 -7.14
N GLY A 118 -11.99 0.86 -7.41
CA GLY A 118 -12.28 2.29 -7.41
C GLY A 118 -12.63 2.85 -8.79
N GLU A 119 -12.76 4.18 -8.85
CA GLU A 119 -13.14 4.92 -10.07
C GLU A 119 -12.20 4.68 -11.26
N ASN A 120 -10.89 4.52 -11.02
CA ASN A 120 -9.93 4.25 -12.09
C ASN A 120 -10.13 2.85 -12.69
N THR A 121 -10.35 1.84 -11.84
CA THR A 121 -10.71 0.49 -12.27
C THR A 121 -12.03 0.49 -13.05
N GLU A 122 -13.05 1.22 -12.57
CA GLU A 122 -14.32 1.36 -13.29
C GLU A 122 -14.13 1.98 -14.69
N LYS A 123 -13.37 3.08 -14.79
CA LYS A 123 -13.04 3.73 -16.07
C LYS A 123 -12.33 2.77 -17.03
N ALA A 124 -11.32 2.05 -16.55
CA ALA A 124 -10.60 1.04 -17.33
C ALA A 124 -11.53 -0.08 -17.83
N VAL A 125 -12.45 -0.57 -16.99
CA VAL A 125 -13.46 -1.56 -17.41
C VAL A 125 -14.37 -1.00 -18.49
N ARG A 126 -14.84 0.25 -18.38
CA ARG A 126 -15.67 0.88 -19.42
C ARG A 126 -14.94 1.01 -20.75
N GLU A 127 -13.66 1.41 -20.71
CA GLU A 127 -12.82 1.53 -21.91
C GLU A 127 -12.56 0.16 -22.54
N PHE A 128 -12.26 -0.84 -21.71
CA PHE A 128 -12.11 -2.22 -22.14
C PHE A 128 -13.38 -2.73 -22.83
N GLN A 129 -14.54 -2.59 -22.19
CA GLN A 129 -15.82 -3.01 -22.73
C GLN A 129 -16.11 -2.32 -24.08
N ARG A 130 -15.86 -1.01 -24.16
CA ARG A 130 -16.03 -0.24 -25.39
C ARG A 130 -15.15 -0.76 -26.52
N ASN A 131 -13.86 -1.00 -26.25
CA ASN A 131 -12.90 -1.47 -27.25
C ASN A 131 -13.12 -2.93 -27.64
N ALA A 132 -13.66 -3.74 -26.73
CA ALA A 132 -14.04 -5.13 -26.94
C ALA A 132 -15.38 -5.32 -27.67
N GLY A 133 -16.17 -4.26 -27.87
CA GLY A 133 -17.52 -4.36 -28.43
C GLY A 133 -18.55 -5.00 -27.50
N LEU A 134 -18.33 -4.90 -26.18
CA LEU A 134 -19.24 -5.38 -25.14
C LEU A 134 -20.20 -4.25 -24.69
N PRO A 135 -21.33 -4.57 -24.03
CA PRO A 135 -22.11 -3.56 -23.31
C PRO A 135 -21.25 -2.80 -22.30
N VAL A 136 -21.32 -1.46 -22.31
CA VAL A 136 -20.49 -0.59 -21.46
C VAL A 136 -21.22 -0.29 -20.13
N ASP A 137 -21.46 -1.33 -19.35
CA ASP A 137 -22.18 -1.26 -18.07
C ASP A 137 -21.27 -1.04 -16.86
N ALA A 138 -19.94 -1.08 -17.05
CA ALA A 138 -18.92 -1.05 -16.00
C ALA A 138 -18.99 -2.21 -14.98
N ILE A 139 -19.67 -3.30 -15.35
CA ILE A 139 -19.71 -4.51 -14.56
C ILE A 139 -18.79 -5.53 -15.22
N PHE A 140 -17.70 -5.87 -14.52
CA PHE A 140 -16.83 -6.95 -14.96
C PHE A 140 -17.46 -8.30 -14.60
N GLY A 141 -18.25 -8.83 -15.54
CA GLY A 141 -18.92 -10.13 -15.45
C GLY A 141 -18.35 -11.19 -16.40
N PRO A 142 -19.04 -12.34 -16.54
CA PRO A 142 -18.56 -13.48 -17.32
C PRO A 142 -18.18 -13.17 -18.77
N ASP A 143 -18.92 -12.29 -19.46
CA ASP A 143 -18.61 -11.92 -20.85
C ASP A 143 -17.34 -11.08 -20.96
N SER A 144 -17.14 -10.15 -20.00
CA SER A 144 -15.91 -9.35 -19.91
C SER A 144 -14.71 -10.24 -19.62
N LEU A 145 -14.85 -11.20 -18.69
CA LEU A 145 -13.82 -12.18 -18.38
C LEU A 145 -13.49 -13.08 -19.59
N GLN A 146 -14.50 -13.57 -20.30
CA GLN A 146 -14.28 -14.38 -21.50
C GLN A 146 -13.49 -13.61 -22.54
N MET A 147 -13.83 -12.33 -22.77
CA MET A 147 -13.10 -11.49 -23.70
C MET A 147 -11.66 -11.23 -23.23
N LEU A 148 -11.47 -10.90 -21.96
CA LEU A 148 -10.14 -10.65 -21.39
C LEU A 148 -9.23 -11.88 -21.55
N ASN A 149 -9.78 -13.08 -21.34
CA ASN A 149 -9.09 -14.35 -21.56
C ASN A 149 -8.73 -14.61 -23.03
N ARG A 150 -9.52 -14.12 -24.00
CA ARG A 150 -9.21 -14.27 -25.43
C ARG A 150 -8.08 -13.37 -25.89
N LEU A 151 -7.99 -12.17 -25.35
CA LEU A 151 -6.91 -11.24 -25.67
C LEU A 151 -5.57 -11.70 -25.09
N GLY A 152 -5.61 -12.47 -23.99
CA GLY A 152 -4.42 -12.98 -23.32
C GLY A 152 -3.61 -11.86 -22.67
N ASP A 153 -2.52 -12.24 -22.00
CA ASP A 153 -1.59 -11.27 -21.45
C ASP A 153 -0.54 -10.92 -22.52
N ILE A 154 -0.43 -9.64 -22.87
CA ILE A 154 0.58 -9.14 -23.80
C ILE A 154 1.93 -9.07 -23.06
N GLY A 155 2.54 -10.23 -22.82
CA GLY A 155 3.91 -10.37 -22.29
C GLY A 155 4.17 -9.77 -20.90
N PRO A 156 5.44 -9.76 -20.45
CA PRO A 156 5.84 -9.24 -19.14
C PRO A 156 5.93 -7.70 -19.10
N GLY A 157 5.05 -7.01 -19.81
CA GLY A 157 5.02 -5.54 -19.83
C GLY A 157 4.76 -4.97 -18.43
N HIS A 158 5.38 -3.83 -18.10
CA HIS A 158 5.05 -3.10 -16.89
C HIS A 158 3.61 -2.60 -16.97
N PRO A 159 2.79 -2.69 -15.89
CA PRO A 159 1.45 -2.12 -15.89
C PRO A 159 1.48 -0.65 -16.29
N VAL A 160 0.48 -0.18 -17.04
CA VAL A 160 0.37 1.23 -17.47
C VAL A 160 0.53 2.19 -16.29
N ALA A 161 0.05 1.82 -15.10
CA ALA A 161 0.22 2.62 -13.90
C ALA A 161 1.69 2.88 -13.51
N ALA A 162 2.56 1.87 -13.61
CA ALA A 162 3.97 2.03 -13.30
C ALA A 162 4.67 2.93 -14.33
N VAL A 163 4.35 2.74 -15.62
CA VAL A 163 4.86 3.59 -16.70
C VAL A 163 4.36 5.03 -16.54
N ARG A 164 3.08 5.23 -16.24
CA ARG A 164 2.48 6.54 -15.99
C ARG A 164 3.08 7.23 -14.78
N GLU A 165 3.28 6.51 -13.67
CA GLU A 165 3.92 7.06 -12.48
C GLU A 165 5.34 7.49 -12.82
N HIS A 166 6.11 6.65 -13.51
CA HIS A 166 7.46 6.96 -13.97
C HIS A 166 7.50 8.18 -14.91
N GLU A 167 6.66 8.22 -15.94
CA GLU A 167 6.53 9.36 -16.86
C GLU A 167 6.08 10.64 -16.15
N SER A 168 5.15 10.54 -15.20
CA SER A 168 4.74 11.67 -14.35
C SER A 168 5.94 12.21 -13.57
N LEU A 169 6.85 11.37 -13.10
CA LEU A 169 8.06 11.83 -12.42
C LEU A 169 9.00 12.57 -13.41
N LEU A 170 9.22 12.04 -14.61
CA LEU A 170 10.08 12.68 -15.62
C LEU A 170 9.52 14.00 -16.17
N THR A 171 8.21 14.11 -16.31
CA THR A 171 7.52 15.25 -16.96
C THR A 171 6.94 16.26 -15.97
N ARG A 172 7.13 16.06 -14.66
CA ARG A 172 6.58 16.94 -13.62
C ARG A 172 7.18 18.34 -13.71
N ASN A 173 6.32 19.35 -13.60
CA ASN A 173 6.73 20.74 -13.43
C ASN A 173 7.61 20.86 -12.18
N THR A 174 8.86 21.29 -12.36
CA THR A 174 9.87 21.49 -11.31
C THR A 174 9.57 22.69 -10.41
N ASN A 175 8.51 23.45 -10.69
CA ASN A 175 8.08 24.55 -9.86
C ASN A 175 7.48 24.05 -8.53
N LEU A 176 8.25 24.19 -7.46
CA LEU A 176 7.89 23.81 -6.10
C LEU A 176 6.67 24.57 -5.55
N ASN A 177 6.36 25.77 -6.05
CA ASN A 177 5.25 26.59 -5.55
C ASN A 177 3.89 25.89 -5.60
N ASN A 178 3.72 24.90 -6.47
CA ASN A 178 2.45 24.17 -6.61
C ASN A 178 2.53 22.75 -6.07
N LYS A 179 3.64 22.37 -5.42
CA LYS A 179 3.84 21.02 -4.91
C LYS A 179 3.22 20.89 -3.53
N LYS A 180 2.32 19.92 -3.41
CA LYS A 180 1.60 19.62 -2.17
C LYS A 180 2.11 18.31 -1.57
N VAL A 181 2.47 18.35 -0.30
CA VAL A 181 2.91 17.19 0.47
C VAL A 181 1.97 17.03 1.66
N VAL A 182 1.51 15.81 1.89
CA VAL A 182 0.82 15.47 3.14
C VAL A 182 1.80 14.80 4.09
N LEU A 183 1.86 15.29 5.33
CA LEU A 183 2.52 14.62 6.44
C LEU A 183 1.48 13.92 7.31
N GLY A 184 1.60 12.60 7.46
CA GLY A 184 0.70 11.82 8.31
C GLY A 184 1.38 11.31 9.58
N GLU A 185 0.68 11.32 10.71
CA GLU A 185 1.07 10.58 11.92
C GLU A 185 -0.10 9.86 12.61
N VAL A 186 0.17 8.68 13.16
CA VAL A 186 -0.84 7.80 13.79
C VAL A 186 -1.01 8.10 15.29
N GLY A 187 -0.51 9.26 15.74
CA GLY A 187 -0.70 9.81 17.08
C GLY A 187 0.57 9.85 17.94
N GLY A 188 0.66 10.88 18.77
CA GLY A 188 1.75 11.04 19.75
C GLY A 188 3.05 11.60 19.18
N LEU A 189 3.11 11.94 17.88
CA LEU A 189 4.31 12.43 17.18
C LEU A 189 4.19 13.88 16.69
N GLY A 190 3.11 14.59 17.03
CA GLY A 190 2.83 15.94 16.54
C GLY A 190 4.00 16.95 16.65
N SER A 191 4.78 16.93 17.74
CA SER A 191 5.96 17.82 17.86
C SER A 191 7.04 17.54 16.82
N ILE A 192 7.26 16.27 16.48
CA ILE A 192 8.25 15.83 15.48
C ILE A 192 7.72 16.15 14.09
N VAL A 193 6.45 15.84 13.82
CA VAL A 193 5.81 16.08 12.51
C VAL A 193 5.76 17.58 12.20
N ASN A 194 5.54 18.43 13.21
CA ASN A 194 5.64 19.88 13.08
C ASN A 194 7.04 20.34 12.64
N GLU A 195 8.12 19.65 13.04
CA GLU A 195 9.47 19.97 12.58
C GLU A 195 9.65 19.64 11.10
N PHE A 196 9.24 18.44 10.68
CA PHE A 196 9.24 18.06 9.26
C PHE A 196 8.41 19.04 8.42
N SER A 197 7.25 19.46 8.93
CA SER A 197 6.39 20.44 8.29
C SER A 197 7.11 21.78 8.09
N ARG A 198 7.78 22.29 9.14
CA ARG A 198 8.56 23.55 9.05
C ARG A 198 9.67 23.47 8.01
N GLU A 199 10.41 22.37 7.97
CA GLU A 199 11.51 22.19 7.02
C GLU A 199 11.03 22.07 5.56
N LEU A 200 9.87 21.45 5.33
CA LEU A 200 9.26 21.39 4.00
C LEU A 200 8.71 22.76 3.56
N ILE A 201 8.02 23.47 4.45
CA ILE A 201 7.49 24.82 4.18
C ILE A 201 8.62 25.81 3.91
N SER A 202 9.74 25.73 4.62
CA SER A 202 10.90 26.61 4.41
C SER A 202 11.54 26.44 3.02
N ARG A 203 11.32 25.29 2.38
CA ARG A 203 11.71 24.98 0.99
C ARG A 203 10.57 25.18 -0.01
N ASN A 204 9.55 25.95 0.37
CA ASN A 204 8.51 26.45 -0.52
C ASN A 204 7.54 25.37 -1.04
N LEU A 205 7.31 24.32 -0.24
CA LEU A 205 6.28 23.31 -0.45
C LEU A 205 4.99 23.68 0.29
N HIS A 206 3.83 23.31 -0.26
CA HIS A 206 2.56 23.34 0.46
C HIS A 206 2.43 22.07 1.29
N VAL A 207 2.26 22.19 2.60
CA VAL A 207 2.22 21.05 3.51
C VAL A 207 0.90 21.02 4.26
N GLU A 208 0.21 19.89 4.16
CA GLU A 208 -0.96 19.57 4.98
C GLU A 208 -0.58 18.47 5.97
N MET A 209 -1.06 18.56 7.22
CA MET A 209 -0.77 17.56 8.25
C MET A 209 -2.04 16.79 8.61
N ILE A 210 -1.93 15.48 8.75
CA ILE A 210 -2.99 14.60 9.19
C ILE A 210 -2.54 13.88 10.46
N SER A 211 -3.26 14.12 11.55
CA SER A 211 -3.06 13.45 12.84
C SER A 211 -4.30 12.61 13.15
N HIS A 212 -4.33 11.38 12.64
CA HIS A 212 -5.44 10.45 12.85
C HIS A 212 -4.93 9.03 13.07
N TYR A 213 -5.63 8.24 13.91
CA TYR A 213 -5.20 6.87 14.19
C TYR A 213 -5.54 5.88 13.05
N ASP A 214 -6.42 6.29 12.14
CA ASP A 214 -6.90 5.48 11.03
C ASP A 214 -6.13 5.83 9.75
N GLU A 215 -5.36 4.88 9.24
CA GLU A 215 -4.62 4.99 7.98
C GLU A 215 -5.52 5.17 6.75
N HIS A 216 -6.79 4.72 6.82
CA HIS A 216 -7.78 4.95 5.76
C HIS A 216 -8.04 6.44 5.54
N GLU A 217 -8.27 7.18 6.64
CA GLU A 217 -8.52 8.63 6.63
C GLU A 217 -7.35 9.40 6.04
N HIS A 218 -6.12 8.93 6.31
CA HIS A 218 -4.92 9.53 5.72
C HIS A 218 -4.92 9.39 4.19
N ALA A 219 -5.25 8.21 3.68
CA ALA A 219 -5.31 7.96 2.25
C ALA A 219 -6.48 8.73 1.59
N GLU A 220 -7.66 8.72 2.19
CA GLU A 220 -8.84 9.42 1.68
C GLU A 220 -8.60 10.92 1.55
N LEU A 221 -8.13 11.56 2.63
CA LEU A 221 -7.81 13.00 2.63
C LEU A 221 -6.73 13.33 1.61
N SER A 222 -5.64 12.55 1.56
CA SER A 222 -4.55 12.76 0.60
C SER A 222 -5.05 12.67 -0.85
N ASN A 223 -5.89 11.68 -1.13
CA ASN A 223 -6.51 11.51 -2.44
C ASN A 223 -7.46 12.65 -2.80
N SER A 224 -8.21 13.19 -1.83
CA SER A 224 -9.14 14.31 -2.04
C SER A 224 -8.44 15.64 -2.33
N LEU A 225 -7.22 15.83 -1.78
CA LEU A 225 -6.42 17.04 -1.91
C LEU A 225 -5.56 17.08 -3.18
N ASP A 226 -5.51 15.96 -3.91
CA ASP A 226 -4.68 15.77 -5.11
C ASP A 226 -3.21 16.14 -4.85
N VAL A 227 -2.62 15.51 -3.82
CA VAL A 227 -1.26 15.82 -3.38
C VAL A 227 -0.20 15.09 -4.20
N ASP A 228 1.00 15.68 -4.28
CA ASP A 228 2.11 15.12 -5.06
C ASP A 228 2.84 13.97 -4.33
N LEU A 229 2.76 13.94 -3.00
CA LEU A 229 3.44 13.01 -2.11
C LEU A 229 2.68 12.86 -0.77
N TYR A 230 2.54 11.62 -0.30
CA TYR A 230 2.22 11.32 1.10
C TYR A 230 3.47 10.84 1.85
N PHE A 231 3.73 11.41 3.03
CA PHE A 231 4.82 11.02 3.92
C PHE A 231 4.28 10.74 5.31
N GLY A 232 4.13 9.46 5.64
CA GLY A 232 3.77 9.01 6.98
C GLY A 232 4.98 8.95 7.91
N ILE A 233 4.81 9.32 9.17
CA ILE A 233 5.80 9.15 10.25
C ILE A 233 5.15 8.29 11.33
N THR A 234 5.85 7.24 11.72
CA THR A 234 5.44 6.32 12.78
C THR A 234 6.62 5.94 13.68
N SER A 235 6.30 5.37 14.84
CA SER A 235 7.27 4.82 15.78
C SER A 235 6.98 3.34 16.03
N SER A 236 7.99 2.62 16.49
CA SER A 236 7.90 1.19 16.84
C SER A 236 8.60 0.94 18.16
N SER A 237 8.02 0.09 19.02
CA SER A 237 8.66 -0.33 20.27
C SER A 237 9.90 -1.19 20.06
N ASP A 238 10.02 -1.84 18.91
CA ASP A 238 10.97 -2.95 18.70
C ASP A 238 12.26 -2.49 18.01
N TYR A 239 12.59 -1.19 18.13
CA TYR A 239 13.72 -0.54 17.44
C TYR A 239 13.70 -0.70 15.91
N LEU A 240 12.56 -1.08 15.33
CA LEU A 240 12.40 -1.20 13.89
C LEU A 240 12.58 0.18 13.25
N ARG A 241 13.51 0.27 12.30
CA ARG A 241 13.71 1.48 11.50
C ARG A 241 13.53 1.10 10.05
N SER A 242 12.55 1.70 9.38
CA SER A 242 12.27 1.40 7.98
C SER A 242 11.71 2.59 7.23
N ILE A 243 11.95 2.61 5.93
CA ILE A 243 11.26 3.48 4.99
C ILE A 243 10.45 2.56 4.08
N SER A 244 9.15 2.56 4.29
CA SER A 244 8.23 1.68 3.59
C SER A 244 7.59 2.41 2.41
N TYR A 245 7.45 1.73 1.27
CA TYR A 245 6.76 2.24 0.07
C TYR A 245 5.78 1.20 -0.46
N PHE A 246 4.81 1.62 -1.28
CA PHE A 246 3.82 0.67 -1.78
C PHE A 246 4.43 -0.39 -2.69
N SER A 247 4.28 -1.64 -2.29
CA SER A 247 4.70 -2.81 -3.05
C SER A 247 3.88 -4.02 -2.65
N ASN A 248 3.45 -4.79 -3.64
CA ASN A 248 2.82 -6.08 -3.46
C ASN A 248 3.31 -7.05 -4.54
N GLN A 249 2.75 -8.26 -4.57
CA GLN A 249 3.14 -9.31 -5.52
C GLN A 249 2.98 -8.93 -7.01
N ARG A 250 2.21 -7.88 -7.33
CA ARG A 250 1.82 -7.51 -8.71
C ARG A 250 2.24 -6.09 -9.10
N TYR A 251 2.67 -5.25 -8.16
CA TYR A 251 3.00 -3.86 -8.40
C TYR A 251 4.02 -3.33 -7.38
N ILE A 252 4.90 -2.45 -7.86
CA ILE A 252 5.82 -1.67 -7.05
C ILE A 252 5.65 -0.22 -7.49
N SER A 253 5.43 0.71 -6.55
CA SER A 253 5.40 2.15 -6.84
C SER A 253 6.82 2.63 -7.19
N PRO A 254 7.10 3.03 -8.45
CA PRO A 254 8.43 3.49 -8.82
C PRO A 254 8.84 4.77 -8.09
N GLY A 255 7.88 5.69 -7.87
CA GLY A 255 8.12 6.94 -7.16
C GLY A 255 8.36 6.73 -5.67
N GLY A 256 7.54 5.90 -5.02
CA GLY A 256 7.74 5.54 -3.62
C GLY A 256 9.07 4.82 -3.40
N ALA A 257 9.42 3.86 -4.25
CA ALA A 257 10.69 3.14 -4.18
C ALA A 257 11.91 4.07 -4.39
N SER A 258 11.86 4.94 -5.41
CA SER A 258 12.92 5.93 -5.67
C SER A 258 13.13 6.87 -4.48
N LEU A 259 12.05 7.46 -3.93
CA LEU A 259 12.15 8.35 -2.78
C LEU A 259 12.64 7.62 -1.52
N ALA A 260 12.16 6.38 -1.29
CA ALA A 260 12.60 5.58 -0.15
C ALA A 260 14.11 5.31 -0.19
N ASN A 261 14.65 4.95 -1.36
CA ASN A 261 16.09 4.72 -1.54
C ASN A 261 16.90 6.02 -1.36
N ALA A 262 16.42 7.14 -1.92
CA ALA A 262 17.09 8.44 -1.76
C ALA A 262 17.18 8.88 -0.28
N LEU A 263 16.11 8.67 0.49
CA LEU A 263 16.09 8.94 1.93
C LEU A 263 16.99 7.97 2.70
N TYR A 264 16.99 6.69 2.34
CA TYR A 264 17.82 5.67 2.97
C TYR A 264 19.30 6.02 2.91
N GLU A 265 19.82 6.40 1.74
CA GLU A 265 21.22 6.78 1.54
C GLU A 265 21.66 7.93 2.47
N GLN A 266 20.76 8.89 2.72
CA GLN A 266 21.04 10.04 3.59
C GLN A 266 20.80 9.75 5.08
N PHE A 267 19.91 8.82 5.41
CA PHE A 267 19.58 8.46 6.79
C PHE A 267 20.54 7.40 7.38
N LEU A 268 21.11 6.53 6.54
CA LEU A 268 22.01 5.46 6.96
C LEU A 268 23.20 5.95 7.81
N PRO A 269 23.89 7.08 7.49
CA PRO A 269 24.97 7.60 8.33
C PRO A 269 24.53 8.06 9.73
N ILE A 270 23.25 8.39 9.91
CA ILE A 270 22.70 8.94 11.16
C ILE A 270 22.14 7.82 12.03
N LEU A 271 21.37 6.92 11.42
CA LEU A 271 20.65 5.86 12.11
C LEU A 271 21.44 4.54 12.18
N GLY A 272 22.55 4.44 11.44
CA GLY A 272 23.38 3.24 11.35
C GLY A 272 22.71 2.10 10.60
N THR A 273 23.31 0.91 10.64
CA THR A 273 22.93 -0.29 9.85
C THR A 273 21.61 -0.95 10.23
N SER A 274 20.72 -0.23 10.91
CA SER A 274 19.44 -0.73 11.43
C SER A 274 18.23 -0.22 10.65
N ILE A 275 18.42 0.74 9.75
CA ILE A 275 17.39 1.21 8.83
C ILE A 275 17.39 0.36 7.56
N GLU A 276 16.21 0.10 7.02
CA GLU A 276 16.02 -0.61 5.75
C GLU A 276 14.94 0.06 4.88
N THR A 277 15.02 -0.15 3.58
CA THR A 277 13.93 0.18 2.63
C THR A 277 13.11 -1.08 2.37
N VAL A 278 11.79 -1.00 2.59
CA VAL A 278 10.93 -2.19 2.52
C VAL A 278 9.69 -1.90 1.68
N GLY A 279 9.43 -2.75 0.69
CA GLY A 279 8.14 -2.73 0.00
C GLY A 279 7.04 -3.27 0.92
N ARG A 280 6.00 -2.49 1.18
CA ARG A 280 4.86 -2.89 2.03
C ARG A 280 3.51 -2.64 1.35
N ALA A 281 2.50 -3.41 1.77
CA ALA A 281 1.11 -3.24 1.36
C ALA A 281 0.20 -2.72 2.49
N ASN A 282 0.77 -1.96 3.43
CA ASN A 282 0.03 -1.29 4.51
C ASN A 282 -1.10 -0.41 3.96
N GLN A 283 -2.12 -0.16 4.77
CA GLN A 283 -3.38 0.41 4.31
C GLN A 283 -3.19 1.77 3.64
N VAL A 284 -2.47 2.70 4.28
CA VAL A 284 -2.25 4.03 3.69
C VAL A 284 -1.43 3.99 2.39
N LEU A 285 -0.41 3.14 2.33
CA LEU A 285 0.43 2.97 1.13
C LEU A 285 -0.37 2.41 -0.04
N ARG A 286 -1.25 1.44 0.25
CA ARG A 286 -2.08 0.76 -0.73
C ARG A 286 -3.23 1.62 -1.26
N GLU A 287 -3.80 2.50 -0.42
CA GLU A 287 -4.99 3.27 -0.76
C GLU A 287 -4.70 4.66 -1.34
N THR A 288 -3.46 5.14 -1.23
CA THR A 288 -3.03 6.42 -1.79
C THR A 288 -2.79 6.31 -3.30
N ARG A 289 -3.18 7.35 -4.05
CA ARG A 289 -3.08 7.40 -5.52
C ARG A 289 -1.79 8.06 -6.02
N MET A 290 -1.07 8.74 -5.14
CA MET A 290 0.23 9.37 -5.38
C MET A 290 1.36 8.51 -4.81
N PRO A 291 2.63 8.80 -5.14
CA PRO A 291 3.75 8.22 -4.42
C PRO A 291 3.61 8.44 -2.92
N ALA A 292 3.78 7.38 -2.15
CA ALA A 292 3.59 7.38 -0.71
C ALA A 292 4.73 6.61 -0.03
N ILE A 293 5.21 7.15 1.08
CA ILE A 293 6.16 6.47 1.95
C ILE A 293 5.72 6.56 3.41
N VAL A 294 6.14 5.59 4.22
CA VAL A 294 5.98 5.60 5.68
C VAL A 294 7.34 5.37 6.32
N LEU A 295 7.79 6.36 7.08
CA LEU A 295 9.02 6.35 7.86
C LEU A 295 8.72 5.84 9.27
N CYS A 296 9.25 4.68 9.62
CA CYS A 296 9.28 4.17 10.98
C CYS A 296 10.67 4.41 11.56
N ILE A 297 10.77 5.15 12.68
CA ILE A 297 12.06 5.38 13.37
C ILE A 297 11.95 4.91 14.81
N GLY A 298 12.15 3.60 15.02
CA GLY A 298 12.36 2.99 16.32
C GLY A 298 11.45 3.54 17.45
N PRO A 299 11.91 3.51 18.71
CA PRO A 299 11.17 4.12 19.80
C PRO A 299 11.13 5.65 19.65
N THR A 300 10.10 6.28 20.22
CA THR A 300 9.91 7.75 20.18
C THR A 300 11.14 8.53 20.70
N SER A 301 11.96 7.95 21.58
CA SER A 301 13.23 8.55 22.01
C SER A 301 14.19 8.83 20.85
N ASP A 302 14.24 7.93 19.87
CA ASP A 302 15.14 8.05 18.72
C ASP A 302 14.63 9.14 17.77
N LEU A 303 13.31 9.20 17.57
CA LEU A 303 12.66 10.28 16.85
C LEU A 303 12.94 11.64 17.50
N VAL A 304 12.93 11.74 18.82
CA VAL A 304 13.25 13.00 19.51
C VAL A 304 14.74 13.34 19.36
N ALA A 305 15.63 12.36 19.44
CA ALA A 305 17.07 12.57 19.36
C ALA A 305 17.54 12.97 17.95
N HIS A 306 17.00 12.32 16.91
CA HIS A 306 17.44 12.47 15.53
C HIS A 306 16.48 13.30 14.67
N GLY A 307 15.23 13.48 15.11
CA GLY A 307 14.15 14.12 14.35
C GLY A 307 14.50 15.44 13.70
N PRO A 308 15.13 16.42 14.39
CA PRO A 308 15.51 17.68 13.76
C PRO A 308 16.46 17.53 12.56
N VAL A 309 17.46 16.64 12.68
CA VAL A 309 18.42 16.40 11.57
C VAL A 309 17.73 15.64 10.44
N LEU A 310 16.90 14.66 10.77
CA LEU A 310 16.15 13.88 9.78
C LEU A 310 15.12 14.73 9.03
N ALA A 311 14.50 15.71 9.69
CA ALA A 311 13.55 16.64 9.07
C ALA A 311 14.21 17.50 7.99
N VAL A 312 15.39 18.07 8.28
CA VAL A 312 16.18 18.87 7.34
C VAL A 312 16.54 18.03 6.11
N ILE A 313 17.09 16.84 6.34
CA ILE A 313 17.52 15.93 5.26
C ILE A 313 16.32 15.46 4.44
N ALA A 314 15.23 15.06 5.10
CA ALA A 314 14.03 14.64 4.40
C ALA A 314 13.52 15.74 3.47
N ALA A 315 13.49 16.98 3.95
CA ALA A 315 13.01 18.09 3.16
C ALA A 315 13.93 18.40 1.96
N ASP A 316 15.26 18.32 2.12
CA ASP A 316 16.21 18.47 1.00
C ASP A 316 16.04 17.35 -0.04
N VAL A 317 15.93 16.10 0.41
CA VAL A 317 15.74 14.93 -0.46
C VAL A 317 14.39 14.99 -1.19
N ILE A 318 13.31 15.35 -0.49
CA ILE A 318 11.97 15.48 -1.10
C ILE A 318 11.97 16.56 -2.16
N VAL A 319 12.60 17.71 -1.92
CA VAL A 319 12.71 18.77 -2.91
C VAL A 319 13.49 18.28 -4.12
N SER A 320 14.68 17.71 -3.88
CA SER A 320 15.50 17.13 -4.94
C SER A 320 14.73 16.11 -5.76
N TRP A 321 13.98 15.22 -5.11
CA TRP A 321 13.17 14.19 -5.76
C TRP A 321 11.97 14.78 -6.51
N LEU A 322 11.33 15.84 -6.00
CA LEU A 322 10.22 16.51 -6.69
C LEU A 322 10.68 17.29 -7.93
N THR A 323 11.94 17.72 -7.99
CA THR A 323 12.52 18.47 -9.12
C THR A 323 13.32 17.61 -10.09
N GLU A 324 14.04 16.61 -9.58
CA GLU A 324 14.93 15.70 -10.32
C GLU A 324 14.75 14.27 -9.77
N PRO A 325 13.60 13.62 -10.00
CA PRO A 325 13.27 12.33 -9.38
C PRO A 325 14.12 11.15 -9.84
N TYR A 326 14.94 11.31 -10.87
CA TYR A 326 15.72 10.23 -11.48
C TYR A 326 17.06 10.74 -12.02
N VAL A 327 18.12 10.01 -11.69
CA VAL A 327 19.37 10.00 -12.44
C VAL A 327 19.42 8.62 -13.10
N GLU A 328 19.38 8.53 -14.42
CA GLU A 328 19.61 7.26 -15.11
C GLU A 328 21.03 6.77 -14.77
N GLU A 329 21.16 5.53 -14.28
CA GLU A 329 22.42 4.78 -14.28
C GLU A 329 22.65 4.10 -15.63
#